data_AF-A0A953KRU9-F1
#
_entry.id   AF-A0A953KRU9-F1
#
_cell.length_a   1.000
_cell.length_b   1.000
_cell.length_c   1.000
_cell.angle_alpha   90.00
_cell.angle_beta   90.00
_cell.angle_gamma   90.00
#
_symmetry.space_group_name_H-M   'P 1'
#
loop_
_entity.id
_entity.type
_entity.pdbx_description
1 polymer ?
#
loop_
_entity_poly.entity_id
_entity_poly.type
_entity_poly.pdbx_seq_one_letter_code
_entity_poly.pdbx_strand_id
1 'polypeptide(L)'
;MAKTKEQEPIQGQIPSNEDLAALAFMDELGKRSLQSIEETAKQLIGLDGVISGIYFGAVAIGGLPAVVVSSPLHRVLYIAPVALWLLSLVLAVLVLLPRTYSYNVHSPDDARATYGSLISTKHRRLLASLVVFVLSLAALLIALWEYMALVPLSAKP
;
A
#
# COMPACT_ATOMS: atom_id res chain seq x y z
N MET A 1 17.43 -44.71 36.45
CA MET A 1 16.59 -43.72 37.18
C MET A 1 17.03 -42.33 36.72
N ALA A 2 16.22 -41.66 35.89
CA ALA A 2 16.49 -40.33 35.38
C ALA A 2 16.05 -39.27 36.40
N LYS A 3 16.97 -38.38 36.81
CA LYS A 3 16.66 -37.24 37.69
C LYS A 3 15.80 -36.23 36.93
N THR A 4 14.55 -36.08 37.35
CA THR A 4 13.67 -34.96 36.99
C THR A 4 14.37 -33.65 37.39
N LYS A 5 14.69 -32.80 36.42
CA LYS A 5 15.13 -31.42 36.68
C LYS A 5 13.94 -30.66 37.26
N GLU A 6 13.98 -30.36 38.55
CA GLU A 6 13.07 -29.40 39.19
C GLU A 6 13.17 -28.07 38.43
N GLN A 7 12.04 -27.59 37.94
CA GLN A 7 11.92 -26.25 37.38
C GLN A 7 12.05 -25.26 38.54
N GLU A 8 13.10 -24.44 38.52
CA GLU A 8 13.25 -23.34 39.46
C GLU A 8 11.99 -22.45 39.42
N PRO A 9 11.47 -22.01 40.58
CA PRO A 9 10.33 -21.12 40.62
C PRO A 9 10.71 -19.84 39.87
N ILE A 10 9.93 -19.48 38.86
CA ILE A 10 10.07 -18.19 38.16
C ILE A 10 9.74 -17.10 39.17
N GLN A 11 10.77 -16.65 39.88
CA GLN A 11 10.68 -15.59 40.86
C GLN A 11 10.58 -14.28 40.07
N GLY A 12 9.39 -13.67 40.08
CA GLY A 12 9.15 -12.41 39.38
C GLY A 12 10.09 -11.33 39.91
N GLN A 13 11.16 -11.05 39.17
CA GLN A 13 12.00 -9.89 39.44
C GLN A 13 11.19 -8.63 39.12
N ILE A 14 11.27 -7.64 40.01
CA ILE A 14 10.73 -6.32 39.73
C ILE A 14 11.47 -5.80 38.48
N PRO A 15 10.77 -5.43 37.40
CA PRO A 15 11.40 -5.03 36.14
C PRO A 15 12.36 -3.88 36.41
N SER A 16 13.58 -3.97 35.86
CA SER A 16 14.56 -2.90 36.01
C SER A 16 14.08 -1.64 35.26
N ASN A 17 14.63 -0.47 35.62
CA ASN A 17 14.32 0.76 34.89
C ASN A 17 14.71 0.65 33.40
N GLU A 18 15.72 -0.16 33.07
CA GLU A 18 16.13 -0.47 31.70
C GLU A 18 15.07 -1.31 30.97
N ASP A 19 14.47 -2.30 31.64
CA ASP A 19 13.39 -3.12 31.07
C ASP A 19 12.15 -2.28 30.79
N LEU A 20 11.77 -1.38 31.71
CA LEU A 20 10.66 -0.45 31.51
C LEU A 20 10.93 0.53 30.36
N ALA A 21 12.16 1.03 30.25
CA ALA A 21 12.58 1.90 29.14
C ALA A 21 12.56 1.16 27.79
N ALA A 22 13.06 -0.09 27.75
CA ALA A 22 13.04 -0.93 26.56
C ALA A 22 11.61 -1.24 26.11
N LEU A 23 10.70 -1.53 27.05
CA LEU A 23 9.28 -1.74 26.73
C LEU A 23 8.60 -0.49 26.18
N ALA A 24 8.86 0.69 26.77
CA ALA A 24 8.32 1.96 26.29
C ALA A 24 8.85 2.30 24.88
N PHE A 25 10.14 2.07 24.64
CA PHE A 25 10.76 2.27 23.33
C PHE A 25 10.14 1.35 22.26
N MET A 26 9.90 0.08 22.58
CA MET A 26 9.27 -0.86 21.65
C MET A 26 7.81 -0.49 21.33
N ASP A 27 7.04 -0.01 22.30
CA ASP A 27 5.68 0.52 22.08
C ASP A 27 5.71 1.76 21.16
N GLU A 28 6.66 2.66 21.37
CA GLU A 28 6.85 3.84 20.54
C GLU A 28 7.21 3.47 19.08
N LEU A 29 8.13 2.52 18.89
CA LEU A 29 8.46 2.00 17.56
C LEU A 29 7.23 1.41 16.85
N GLY A 30 6.41 0.65 17.58
CA GLY A 30 5.14 0.11 17.08
C GLY A 30 4.19 1.20 16.58
N LYS A 31 3.97 2.25 17.38
CA LYS A 31 3.13 3.41 17.02
C LYS A 31 3.68 4.17 15.82
N ARG A 32 4.99 4.46 15.81
CA ARG A 32 5.67 5.15 14.69
C ARG A 32 5.58 4.35 13.39
N SER A 33 5.68 3.02 13.44
CA SER A 33 5.57 2.16 12.26
C SER A 33 4.16 2.18 11.65
N LEU A 34 3.12 2.23 12.48
CA LEU A 34 1.75 2.32 12.00
C LEU A 34 1.49 3.69 11.37
N GLN A 35 1.94 4.75 12.03
CA GLN A 35 1.82 6.11 11.52
C GLN A 35 2.55 6.28 10.18
N SER A 36 3.75 5.74 10.04
CA SER A 36 4.50 5.83 8.77
C SER A 36 3.78 5.12 7.62
N ILE A 37 3.21 3.93 7.86
CA ILE A 37 2.41 3.20 6.86
C ILE A 37 1.21 4.05 6.39
N GLU A 38 0.51 4.69 7.32
CA GLU A 38 -0.66 5.52 7.00
C GLU A 38 -0.25 6.80 6.25
N GLU A 39 0.84 7.45 6.64
CA GLU A 39 1.37 8.61 5.91
C GLU A 39 1.81 8.24 4.50
N THR A 40 2.50 7.11 4.31
CA THR A 40 2.86 6.62 2.97
C THR A 40 1.63 6.31 2.13
N ALA A 41 0.57 5.73 2.71
CA ALA A 41 -0.68 5.48 1.98
C ALA A 41 -1.34 6.79 1.52
N LYS A 42 -1.37 7.83 2.37
CA LYS A 42 -1.89 9.17 1.99
C LYS A 42 -1.08 9.79 0.86
N GLN A 43 0.25 9.72 0.93
CA GLN A 43 1.13 10.21 -0.13
C GLN A 43 0.88 9.48 -1.46
N LEU A 44 0.73 8.16 -1.41
CA LEU A 44 0.43 7.35 -2.60
C LEU A 44 -0.93 7.71 -3.21
N ILE A 45 -1.98 7.89 -2.39
CA ILE A 45 -3.30 8.36 -2.83
C ILE A 45 -3.19 9.73 -3.52
N GLY A 46 -2.43 10.66 -2.93
CA GLY A 46 -2.21 11.98 -3.50
C GLY A 46 -1.52 11.91 -4.86
N LEU A 47 -0.46 11.12 -4.97
CA LEU A 47 0.27 10.93 -6.22
C LEU A 47 -0.59 10.27 -7.31
N ASP A 48 -1.31 9.21 -6.96
CA ASP A 48 -2.23 8.50 -7.86
C ASP A 48 -3.33 9.43 -8.38
N GLY A 49 -3.94 10.22 -7.50
CA GLY A 49 -4.94 11.23 -7.85
C GLY A 49 -4.42 12.29 -8.82
N VAL A 50 -3.20 12.80 -8.61
CA VAL A 50 -2.58 13.78 -9.52
C VAL A 50 -2.35 13.19 -10.91
N ILE A 51 -1.72 12.01 -10.99
CA ILE A 51 -1.36 11.40 -12.27
C ILE A 51 -2.61 10.98 -13.04
N SER A 52 -3.55 10.32 -12.38
CA SER A 52 -4.82 9.93 -13.00
C SER A 52 -5.62 11.15 -13.45
N GLY A 53 -5.66 12.22 -12.65
CA GLY A 53 -6.28 13.49 -13.02
C GLY A 53 -5.68 14.12 -14.29
N ILE A 54 -4.34 14.13 -14.40
CA ILE A 54 -3.64 14.60 -15.61
C ILE A 54 -4.03 13.75 -16.83
N TYR A 55 -4.02 12.42 -16.68
CA TYR A 55 -4.39 11.51 -17.76
C TYR A 55 -5.84 11.71 -18.21
N PHE A 56 -6.79 11.74 -17.27
CA PHE A 56 -8.20 11.97 -17.58
C PHE A 56 -8.42 13.35 -18.21
N GLY A 57 -7.74 14.39 -17.73
CA GLY A 57 -7.77 15.72 -18.32
C GLY A 57 -7.29 15.71 -19.77
N ALA A 58 -6.17 15.04 -20.05
CA ALA A 58 -5.65 14.90 -21.40
C ALA A 58 -6.63 14.17 -22.33
N VAL A 59 -7.25 13.08 -21.86
CA VAL A 59 -8.25 12.32 -22.64
C VAL A 59 -9.55 13.10 -22.84
N ALA A 60 -10.03 13.81 -21.82
CA ALA A 60 -11.27 14.58 -21.89
C ALA A 60 -11.18 15.75 -22.88
N ILE A 61 -10.00 16.40 -22.94
CA ILE A 61 -9.76 17.55 -23.85
C ILE A 61 -9.34 17.06 -25.24
N GLY A 62 -8.41 16.12 -25.32
CA GLY A 62 -7.81 15.64 -26.57
C GLY A 62 -8.62 14.57 -27.29
N GLY A 63 -9.59 13.95 -26.62
CA GLY A 63 -10.28 12.76 -27.11
C GLY A 63 -9.38 11.52 -27.11
N LEU A 64 -9.98 10.36 -27.37
CA LEU A 64 -9.23 9.13 -27.59
C LEU A 64 -8.75 9.08 -29.05
N PRO A 65 -7.48 8.70 -29.31
CA PRO A 65 -6.98 8.55 -30.67
C PRO A 65 -7.82 7.55 -31.48
N ALA A 66 -8.05 7.82 -32.77
CA ALA A 66 -8.84 6.94 -33.64
C ALA A 66 -8.27 5.50 -33.70
N VAL A 67 -6.96 5.35 -33.55
CA VAL A 67 -6.26 4.05 -33.47
C VAL A 67 -6.63 3.23 -32.23
N VAL A 68 -7.06 3.89 -31.15
CA VAL A 68 -7.56 3.24 -29.92
C VAL A 68 -8.98 2.71 -30.14
N VAL A 69 -9.77 3.35 -31.00
CA VAL A 69 -11.15 2.96 -31.27
C VAL A 69 -11.21 1.75 -32.21
N SER A 70 -10.25 1.62 -33.13
CA SER A 70 -10.26 0.64 -34.22
C SER A 70 -9.87 -0.79 -33.83
N SER A 71 -9.09 -0.98 -32.76
CA SER A 71 -8.69 -2.31 -32.28
C SER A 71 -9.08 -2.53 -30.82
N PRO A 72 -9.69 -3.69 -30.48
CA PRO A 72 -9.94 -4.07 -29.09
C PRO A 72 -8.66 -4.10 -28.25
N LEU A 73 -7.53 -4.49 -28.84
CA LEU A 73 -6.26 -4.60 -28.13
C LEU A 73 -5.72 -3.22 -27.69
N HIS A 74 -5.73 -2.24 -28.60
CA HIS A 74 -5.33 -0.87 -28.28
C HIS A 74 -6.27 -0.26 -27.24
N ARG A 75 -7.58 -0.56 -27.32
CA ARG A 75 -8.53 -0.10 -26.31
C ARG A 75 -8.19 -0.63 -24.91
N VAL A 76 -7.85 -1.91 -24.79
CA VAL A 76 -7.40 -2.48 -23.51
C VAL A 76 -6.11 -1.81 -23.04
N LEU A 77 -5.14 -1.59 -23.92
CA LEU A 77 -3.86 -0.98 -23.58
C LEU A 77 -3.99 0.43 -23.00
N TYR A 78 -4.93 1.24 -23.51
CA TYR A 78 -5.15 2.61 -23.02
C TYR A 78 -6.05 2.67 -21.77
N ILE A 79 -6.94 1.69 -21.58
CA ILE A 79 -7.79 1.60 -20.38
C ILE A 79 -7.04 0.94 -19.21
N ALA A 80 -6.10 0.04 -19.48
CA ALA A 80 -5.38 -0.72 -18.46
C ALA A 80 -4.68 0.16 -17.39
N PRO A 81 -3.97 1.26 -17.73
CA PRO A 81 -3.38 2.15 -16.74
C PRO A 81 -4.42 2.72 -15.77
N VAL A 82 -5.59 3.11 -16.30
CA VAL A 82 -6.70 3.66 -15.50
C VAL A 82 -7.26 2.60 -14.56
N ALA A 83 -7.52 1.39 -15.05
CA ALA A 83 -8.01 0.30 -14.22
C ALA A 83 -7.02 -0.06 -13.10
N LEU A 84 -5.72 -0.06 -13.40
CA LEU A 84 -4.67 -0.32 -12.43
C LEU A 84 -4.53 0.82 -11.41
N TRP A 85 -4.61 2.09 -11.81
CA TRP A 85 -4.66 3.21 -10.86
C TRP A 85 -5.84 3.11 -9.91
N LEU A 86 -7.04 2.84 -10.43
CA LEU A 86 -8.22 2.66 -9.58
C LEU A 86 -8.03 1.50 -8.58
N LEU A 87 -7.44 0.39 -9.01
CA LEU A 87 -7.13 -0.73 -8.12
C LEU A 87 -6.08 -0.33 -7.06
N SER A 88 -5.01 0.36 -7.45
CA SER A 88 -3.99 0.92 -6.56
C SER A 88 -4.62 1.81 -5.49
N LEU A 89 -5.47 2.75 -5.93
CA LEU A 89 -6.17 3.70 -5.07
C LEU A 89 -7.08 2.99 -4.06
N VAL A 90 -7.87 2.01 -4.51
CA VAL A 90 -8.72 1.20 -3.62
C VAL A 90 -7.87 0.49 -2.56
N LEU A 91 -6.74 -0.12 -2.96
CA LEU A 91 -5.84 -0.79 -2.02
C LEU A 91 -5.23 0.20 -1.01
N ALA A 92 -4.84 1.40 -1.45
CA ALA A 92 -4.29 2.44 -0.57
C ALA A 92 -5.34 2.95 0.43
N VAL A 93 -6.57 3.20 -0.01
CA VAL A 93 -7.67 3.62 0.87
C VAL A 93 -7.97 2.53 1.91
N LEU A 94 -7.92 1.25 1.52
CA LEU A 94 -8.08 0.12 2.44
C LEU A 94 -6.97 -0.01 3.49
N VAL A 95 -5.83 0.69 3.35
CA VAL A 95 -4.79 0.81 4.39
C VAL A 95 -5.25 1.79 5.48
N LEU A 96 -5.94 2.85 5.09
CA LEU A 96 -6.41 3.92 6.00
C LEU A 96 -7.69 3.56 6.75
N LEU A 97 -8.44 2.54 6.31
CA LEU A 97 -9.68 2.16 6.97
C LEU A 97 -9.43 1.74 8.43
N PRO A 98 -10.06 2.41 9.41
CA PRO A 98 -9.97 2.01 10.81
C PRO A 98 -10.74 0.70 10.97
N ARG A 99 -10.05 -0.40 11.23
CA ARG A 99 -10.71 -1.63 11.70
C ARG A 99 -10.99 -1.46 13.18
N THR A 100 -12.27 -1.36 13.54
CA THR A 100 -12.73 -1.47 14.94
C THR A 100 -12.43 -2.88 15.43
N TYR A 101 -11.35 -3.05 16.18
CA TYR A 101 -11.10 -4.28 16.93
C TYR A 101 -11.61 -4.08 18.35
N SER A 102 -12.58 -4.91 18.73
CA SER A 102 -13.00 -5.11 20.11
C SER A 102 -11.86 -5.81 20.85
N TYR A 103 -10.93 -5.03 21.40
CA TYR A 103 -9.86 -5.56 22.24
C TYR A 103 -10.36 -5.75 23.69
N ASN A 104 -10.10 -6.93 24.26
CA ASN A 104 -10.35 -7.20 25.67
C ASN A 104 -9.25 -6.52 26.50
N VAL A 105 -9.60 -5.42 27.17
CA VAL A 105 -8.70 -4.51 27.91
C VAL A 105 -7.91 -5.23 29.03
N HIS A 106 -8.30 -6.46 29.39
CA HIS A 106 -7.76 -7.22 30.51
C HIS A 106 -6.61 -8.20 30.19
N SER A 107 -6.11 -8.26 28.94
CA SER A 107 -5.00 -9.17 28.55
C SER A 107 -3.92 -8.43 27.73
N PRO A 108 -2.83 -7.95 28.36
CA PRO A 108 -1.73 -7.23 27.69
C PRO A 108 -1.04 -8.04 26.58
N ASP A 109 -1.04 -9.37 26.69
CA ASP A 109 -0.40 -10.26 25.72
C ASP A 109 -1.25 -10.47 24.46
N ASP A 110 -2.58 -10.50 24.57
CA ASP A 110 -3.49 -10.54 23.40
C ASP A 110 -3.46 -9.23 22.60
N ALA A 111 -3.19 -8.11 23.26
CA ALA A 111 -3.07 -6.80 22.60
C ALA A 111 -1.89 -6.81 21.63
N ARG A 112 -0.74 -7.31 22.09
CA ARG A 112 0.52 -7.35 21.31
C ARG A 112 0.43 -8.30 20.12
N ALA A 113 -0.15 -9.48 20.30
CA ALA A 113 -0.34 -10.45 19.22
C ALA A 113 -1.30 -9.91 18.14
N THR A 114 -2.39 -9.27 18.56
CA THR A 114 -3.36 -8.66 17.64
C THR A 114 -2.75 -7.48 16.88
N TYR A 115 -1.95 -6.64 17.54
CA TYR A 115 -1.26 -5.50 16.92
C TYR A 115 -0.25 -5.91 15.84
N GLY A 116 0.51 -6.99 16.06
CA GLY A 116 1.45 -7.51 15.06
C GLY A 116 0.78 -8.01 13.78
N SER A 117 -0.34 -8.72 13.91
CA SER A 117 -1.13 -9.19 12.76
C SER A 117 -1.79 -8.03 11.97
N LEU A 118 -2.10 -6.93 12.66
CA LEU A 118 -2.68 -5.72 12.07
C LEU A 118 -1.66 -4.96 11.21
N ILE A 119 -0.46 -4.75 11.74
CA ILE A 119 0.62 -4.03 11.04
C ILE A 119 1.01 -4.79 9.77
N SER A 120 1.20 -6.11 9.85
CA SER A 120 1.55 -6.93 8.69
C SER A 120 0.48 -6.92 7.59
N THR A 121 -0.80 -6.89 7.95
CA THR A 121 -1.90 -6.80 6.97
C THR A 121 -1.93 -5.44 6.28
N LYS A 122 -1.80 -4.34 7.04
CA LYS A 122 -1.75 -2.98 6.48
C LYS A 122 -0.52 -2.81 5.58
N HIS A 123 0.64 -3.28 6.03
CA HIS A 123 1.88 -3.26 5.24
C HIS A 123 1.74 -4.04 3.93
N ARG A 124 1.15 -5.25 3.95
CA ARG A 124 0.95 -6.05 2.72
C ARG A 124 0.02 -5.35 1.73
N ARG A 125 -1.03 -4.67 2.21
CA ARG A 125 -1.93 -3.86 1.38
C ARG A 125 -1.23 -2.65 0.78
N LEU A 126 -0.40 -1.96 1.56
CA LEU A 126 0.40 -0.84 1.07
C LEU A 126 1.39 -1.30 -0.01
N LEU A 127 2.08 -2.42 0.22
CA LEU A 127 3.01 -2.97 -0.77
C LEU A 127 2.27 -3.39 -2.05
N ALA A 128 1.11 -4.05 -1.93
CA ALA A 128 0.29 -4.41 -3.08
C ALA A 128 -0.17 -3.17 -3.87
N SER A 129 -0.62 -2.13 -3.17
CA SER A 129 -1.00 -0.84 -3.78
C SER A 129 0.17 -0.24 -4.55
N LEU A 130 1.36 -0.19 -3.94
CA LEU A 130 2.57 0.32 -4.57
C LEU A 130 2.96 -0.49 -5.82
N VAL A 131 2.92 -1.82 -5.76
CA VAL A 131 3.22 -2.66 -6.93
C VAL A 131 2.22 -2.40 -8.05
N VAL A 132 0.92 -2.36 -7.74
CA VAL A 132 -0.11 -2.07 -8.73
C VAL A 132 0.06 -0.68 -9.35
N PHE A 133 0.42 0.32 -8.54
CA PHE A 133 0.74 1.67 -9.01
C PHE A 133 1.96 1.70 -9.95
N VAL A 134 3.04 0.98 -9.62
CA VAL A 134 4.21 0.91 -10.50
C VAL A 134 3.85 0.20 -11.82
N LEU A 135 3.04 -0.86 -11.77
CA LEU A 135 2.55 -1.55 -12.96
C LEU A 135 1.66 -0.66 -13.82
N SER A 136 0.85 0.22 -13.22
CA SER A 136 0.01 1.16 -13.98
C SER A 136 0.86 2.19 -14.72
N LEU A 137 1.92 2.71 -14.09
CA LEU A 137 2.88 3.61 -14.74
C LEU A 137 3.60 2.91 -15.90
N ALA A 138 4.02 1.66 -15.72
CA ALA A 138 4.62 0.88 -16.80
C ALA A 138 3.64 0.67 -17.97
N ALA A 139 2.39 0.32 -17.68
CA ALA A 139 1.34 0.19 -18.71
C ALA A 139 1.10 1.52 -19.45
N LEU A 140 1.10 2.65 -18.74
CA LEU A 140 0.96 3.97 -19.35
C LEU A 140 2.13 4.28 -20.30
N LEU A 141 3.37 4.02 -19.86
CA LEU A 141 4.55 4.24 -20.69
C LEU A 141 4.52 3.39 -21.95
N ILE A 142 4.06 2.14 -21.86
CA ILE A 142 3.88 1.26 -23.02
C ILE A 142 2.83 1.85 -23.96
N ALA A 143 1.68 2.29 -23.45
CA ALA A 143 0.63 2.92 -24.26
C ALA A 143 1.13 4.19 -24.97
N LEU A 144 1.91 5.02 -24.27
CA LEU A 144 2.51 6.24 -24.83
C LEU A 144 3.57 5.93 -25.89
N TRP A 145 4.44 4.94 -25.64
CA TRP A 145 5.42 4.49 -26.61
C TRP A 145 4.75 4.00 -27.90
N GLU A 146 3.70 3.20 -27.75
CA GLU A 146 2.92 2.67 -28.85
C GLU A 146 2.21 3.79 -29.62
N TYR A 147 1.60 4.75 -28.92
CA TYR A 147 1.06 5.97 -29.52
C TYR A 147 2.10 6.69 -30.41
N MET A 148 3.31 6.92 -29.89
CA MET A 148 4.38 7.60 -30.62
C MET A 148 4.89 6.80 -31.82
N ALA A 149 4.87 5.48 -31.75
CA ALA A 149 5.25 4.62 -32.86
C ALA A 149 4.20 4.60 -33.99
N LEU A 150 2.91 4.65 -33.64
CA LEU A 150 1.80 4.61 -34.61
C LEU A 150 1.40 5.96 -35.18
N VAL A 151 1.70 7.06 -34.49
CA VAL A 151 1.62 8.40 -35.06
C VAL A 151 2.99 8.72 -35.65
N PRO A 152 3.29 8.36 -36.92
CA PRO A 152 4.45 8.95 -37.57
C PRO A 152 4.26 10.45 -37.48
N LEU A 153 5.33 11.17 -37.15
CA LEU A 153 5.40 12.63 -37.10
C LEU A 153 4.68 13.20 -38.33
N SER A 154 3.37 13.41 -38.21
CA SER A 154 2.59 14.07 -39.21
C SER A 154 2.98 15.51 -38.98
N ALA A 155 4.08 15.89 -39.65
CA ALA A 155 4.48 17.25 -39.85
C ALA A 155 3.22 17.98 -40.27
N LYS A 156 2.68 18.71 -39.29
CA LYS A 156 1.55 19.59 -39.49
C LYS A 156 1.99 20.57 -40.59
N PRO A 157 1.22 20.74 -41.68
CA PRO A 157 1.52 21.80 -42.65
C PRO A 157 1.45 23.18 -41.98
#